data_AF-D2HAK4-F1
#
_entry.id   AF-D2HAK4-F1
#
_cell.length_a   1.000
_cell.length_b   1.000
_cell.length_c   1.000
_cell.angle_alpha   90.00
_cell.angle_beta   90.00
_cell.angle_gamma   90.00
#
_symmetry.space_group_name_H-M   'P 1'
#
loop_
_entity.id
_entity.type
_entity.pdbx_description
1 polymer ?
#
loop_
_entity_poly.entity_id
_entity_poly.type
_entity_poly.pdbx_seq_one_letter_code
_entity_poly.pdbx_strand_id
1 'polypeptide(L)'
;RAACTQYLFLGLLLTCLLLGVAAICLGVRYLQVSQQLQQTNKVLEATNSSLRQQLHLKITQLGKREEDLQGSRRELALSQEALQEEQRVCQATQEQLQACQSEREKTKEALQSEEVQRTTLEQRLSSMWDALKPIFTCPLTDNCCPVGWILNERSCFYISYVERTWEESQNHCKSLSSDLATFNDI
;
A
#
# COMPACT_ATOMS: atom_id res chain seq x y z
N ARG A 1 -83.87 -53.05 84.76
CA ARG A 1 -83.11 -51.77 84.82
C ARG A 1 -81.61 -51.97 84.61
N ALA A 2 -80.95 -53.00 85.17
CA ALA A 2 -79.51 -53.24 85.03
C ALA A 2 -79.00 -53.58 83.61
N ALA A 3 -79.79 -54.31 82.80
CA ALA A 3 -79.38 -54.64 81.43
C ALA A 3 -79.29 -53.40 80.53
N CYS A 4 -80.23 -52.45 80.65
CA CYS A 4 -80.26 -51.23 79.83
C CYS A 4 -79.06 -50.31 80.11
N THR A 5 -78.64 -50.19 81.38
CA THR A 5 -77.43 -49.44 81.74
C THR A 5 -76.17 -50.07 81.18
N GLN A 6 -76.07 -51.41 81.17
CA GLN A 6 -74.91 -52.11 80.58
C GLN A 6 -74.81 -51.87 79.06
N TYR A 7 -75.92 -51.91 78.32
CA TYR A 7 -75.93 -51.60 76.88
C TYR A 7 -75.52 -50.15 76.58
N LEU A 8 -75.92 -49.18 77.43
CA LEU A 8 -75.50 -47.79 77.29
C LEU A 8 -73.99 -47.59 77.51
N PHE A 9 -73.42 -48.23 78.54
CA PHE A 9 -71.97 -48.18 78.77
C PHE A 9 -71.19 -48.86 77.64
N LEU A 10 -71.67 -49.99 77.11
CA LEU A 10 -71.09 -50.66 75.94
C LEU A 10 -71.15 -49.77 74.68
N GLY A 11 -72.27 -49.08 74.43
CA GLY A 11 -72.39 -48.14 73.31
C GLY A 11 -71.45 -46.93 73.43
N LEU A 12 -71.30 -46.37 74.62
CA LEU A 12 -70.34 -45.28 74.91
C LEU A 12 -68.89 -45.74 74.71
N LEU A 13 -68.55 -46.95 75.15
CA LEU A 13 -67.23 -47.54 74.93
C LEU A 13 -66.95 -47.73 73.43
N LEU A 14 -67.90 -48.28 72.67
CA LEU A 14 -67.78 -48.46 71.23
C LEU A 14 -67.62 -47.14 70.47
N THR A 15 -68.42 -46.13 70.80
CA THR A 15 -68.30 -44.79 70.19
C THR A 15 -66.95 -44.14 70.53
N CYS A 16 -66.47 -44.27 71.75
CA CYS A 16 -65.15 -43.80 72.16
C CYS A 16 -64.01 -44.50 71.39
N LEU A 17 -64.08 -45.82 71.22
CA LEU A 17 -63.10 -46.58 70.43
C LEU A 17 -63.11 -46.16 68.96
N LEU A 18 -64.29 -45.97 68.36
CA LEU A 18 -64.42 -45.50 66.98
C LEU A 18 -63.84 -44.08 66.79
N LEU A 19 -64.06 -43.18 67.76
CA LEU A 19 -63.46 -41.84 67.75
C LEU A 19 -61.94 -41.90 67.90
N GLY A 20 -61.42 -42.78 68.75
CA GLY A 20 -59.99 -43.01 68.89
C GLY A 20 -59.35 -43.51 67.60
N VAL A 21 -59.96 -44.49 66.94
CA VAL A 21 -59.52 -44.98 65.63
C VAL A 21 -59.56 -43.86 64.57
N ALA A 22 -60.64 -43.08 64.52
CA ALA A 22 -60.75 -41.96 63.59
C ALA A 22 -59.66 -40.90 63.81
N ALA A 23 -59.36 -40.55 65.07
CA ALA A 23 -58.29 -39.62 65.42
C ALA A 23 -56.90 -40.14 65.00
N ILE A 24 -56.61 -41.41 65.23
CA ILE A 24 -55.36 -42.05 64.80
C ILE A 24 -55.26 -42.05 63.27
N CYS A 25 -56.34 -42.42 62.57
CA CYS A 25 -56.38 -42.40 61.11
C CYS A 25 -56.13 -41.00 60.55
N LEU A 26 -56.76 -39.96 61.13
CA LEU A 26 -56.53 -38.57 60.74
C LEU A 26 -55.10 -38.12 61.04
N GLY A 27 -54.54 -38.52 62.19
CA GLY A 27 -53.15 -38.23 62.56
C GLY A 27 -52.15 -38.84 61.58
N VAL A 28 -52.35 -40.11 61.18
CA VAL A 28 -51.52 -40.77 60.17
C VAL A 28 -51.64 -40.09 58.81
N ARG A 29 -52.85 -39.69 58.39
CA ARG A 29 -53.06 -38.95 57.13
C ARG A 29 -52.40 -37.58 57.15
N TYR A 30 -52.51 -36.85 58.26
CA TYR A 30 -51.85 -35.56 58.43
C TYR A 30 -50.33 -35.69 58.36
N LEU A 31 -49.76 -36.66 59.09
CA LEU A 31 -48.32 -36.92 59.07
C LEU A 31 -47.82 -37.29 57.67
N GLN A 32 -48.57 -38.14 56.96
CA GLN A 32 -48.27 -38.51 55.58
C GLN A 32 -48.25 -37.29 54.64
N VAL A 33 -49.28 -36.42 54.71
CA VAL A 33 -49.36 -35.21 53.88
C VAL A 33 -48.24 -34.23 54.23
N SER A 34 -47.93 -34.05 55.51
CA SER A 34 -46.83 -33.19 55.96
C SER A 34 -45.48 -33.66 55.43
N GLN A 35 -45.20 -34.96 55.49
CA GLN A 35 -43.99 -35.55 54.93
C GLN A 35 -43.91 -35.37 53.41
N GLN A 36 -45.02 -35.60 52.71
CA GLN A 36 -45.09 -35.43 51.26
C GLN A 36 -44.85 -33.97 50.86
N LEU A 37 -45.45 -33.02 51.57
CA LEU A 37 -45.24 -31.59 51.36
C LEU A 37 -43.79 -31.18 51.62
N GLN A 38 -43.17 -31.74 52.66
CA GLN A 38 -41.77 -31.45 52.96
C GLN A 38 -40.82 -31.99 51.88
N GLN A 39 -41.12 -33.18 51.32
CA GLN A 39 -40.35 -33.74 50.21
C GLN A 39 -40.52 -32.92 48.94
N THR A 40 -41.76 -32.54 48.57
CA THR A 40 -41.99 -31.71 47.39
C THR A 40 -41.34 -30.35 47.51
N ASN A 41 -41.37 -29.73 48.70
CA ASN A 41 -40.72 -28.45 48.92
C ASN A 41 -39.18 -28.56 48.75
N LYS A 42 -38.55 -29.61 49.29
CA LYS A 42 -37.10 -29.85 49.09
C LYS A 42 -36.73 -30.03 47.63
N VAL A 43 -37.53 -30.80 46.87
CA VAL A 43 -37.30 -30.99 45.44
C VAL A 43 -37.49 -29.68 44.69
N LEU A 44 -38.53 -28.91 45.00
CA LEU A 44 -38.79 -27.61 44.39
C LEU A 44 -37.66 -26.62 44.65
N GLU A 45 -37.13 -26.59 45.87
CA GLU A 45 -35.99 -25.74 46.24
C GLU A 45 -34.71 -26.16 45.49
N ALA A 46 -34.44 -27.46 45.39
CA ALA A 46 -33.33 -28.00 44.60
C ALA A 46 -33.48 -27.68 43.10
N THR A 47 -34.68 -27.82 42.53
CA THR A 47 -34.95 -27.47 41.13
C THR A 47 -34.82 -25.97 40.90
N ASN A 48 -35.32 -25.12 41.82
CA ASN A 48 -35.23 -23.66 41.69
C ASN A 48 -33.78 -23.18 41.75
N SER A 49 -33.01 -23.66 42.73
CA SER A 49 -31.58 -23.35 42.85
C SER A 49 -30.79 -23.81 41.62
N SER A 50 -31.03 -25.01 41.12
CA SER A 50 -30.43 -25.52 39.88
C SER A 50 -30.78 -24.65 38.67
N LEU A 51 -32.05 -24.28 38.50
CA LEU A 51 -32.51 -23.44 37.39
C LEU A 51 -31.89 -22.03 37.47
N ARG A 52 -31.80 -21.44 38.66
CA ARG A 52 -31.11 -20.16 38.88
C ARG A 52 -29.64 -20.24 38.49
N GLN A 53 -28.95 -21.31 38.88
CA GLN A 53 -27.55 -21.53 38.50
C GLN A 53 -27.39 -21.68 37.00
N GLN A 54 -28.25 -22.47 36.34
CA GLN A 54 -28.23 -22.61 34.89
C GLN A 54 -28.48 -21.27 34.18
N LEU A 55 -29.44 -20.49 34.66
CA LEU A 55 -29.74 -19.18 34.10
C LEU A 55 -28.54 -18.23 34.25
N HIS A 56 -27.92 -18.16 35.43
CA HIS A 56 -26.71 -17.37 35.64
C HIS A 56 -25.58 -17.78 34.71
N LEU A 57 -25.31 -19.09 34.59
CA LEU A 57 -24.28 -19.60 33.71
C LEU A 57 -24.55 -19.24 32.25
N LYS A 58 -25.81 -19.34 31.80
CA LYS A 58 -26.20 -18.94 30.45
C LYS A 58 -26.06 -17.44 30.21
N ILE A 59 -26.45 -16.61 31.18
CA ILE A 59 -26.27 -15.15 31.09
C ILE A 59 -24.79 -14.81 30.95
N THR A 60 -23.92 -15.39 31.79
CA THR A 60 -22.47 -15.16 31.72
C THR A 60 -21.88 -15.66 30.39
N GLN A 61 -22.31 -16.84 29.91
CA GLN A 61 -21.87 -17.37 28.61
C GLN A 61 -22.28 -16.47 27.44
N LEU A 62 -23.51 -15.96 27.45
CA LEU A 62 -24.00 -15.06 26.40
C LEU A 62 -23.27 -13.71 26.46
N GLY A 63 -23.08 -13.13 27.64
CA GLY A 63 -22.30 -11.91 27.81
C GLY A 63 -20.88 -12.07 27.28
N LYS A 64 -20.22 -13.20 27.57
CA LYS A 64 -18.87 -13.45 27.06
C LYS A 64 -18.83 -13.57 25.54
N ARG A 65 -19.79 -14.29 24.94
CA ARG A 65 -19.90 -14.40 23.48
C ARG A 65 -20.20 -13.06 22.82
N GLU A 66 -21.02 -12.23 23.46
CA GLU A 66 -21.32 -10.89 22.97
C GLU A 66 -20.06 -10.01 22.97
N GLU A 67 -19.29 -10.02 24.06
CA GLU A 67 -18.00 -9.32 24.13
C GLU A 67 -17.02 -9.80 23.05
N ASP A 68 -16.89 -11.11 22.87
CA ASP A 68 -16.00 -11.69 21.87
C ASP A 68 -16.44 -11.30 20.44
N LEU A 69 -17.74 -11.36 20.13
CA LEU A 69 -18.29 -10.90 18.85
C LEU A 69 -18.08 -9.40 18.62
N GLN A 70 -18.25 -8.59 19.65
CA GLN A 70 -17.95 -7.16 19.58
C GLN A 70 -16.46 -6.92 19.32
N GLY A 71 -15.57 -7.71 19.94
CA GLY A 71 -14.13 -7.71 19.68
C GLY A 71 -13.82 -8.00 18.22
N SER A 72 -14.27 -9.15 17.71
CA SER A 72 -14.06 -9.53 16.30
C SER A 72 -14.65 -8.53 15.32
N ARG A 73 -15.79 -7.90 15.64
CA ARG A 73 -16.39 -6.86 14.80
C ARG A 73 -15.50 -5.62 14.72
N ARG A 74 -14.88 -5.20 15.83
CA ARG A 74 -13.92 -4.07 15.85
C ARG A 74 -12.68 -4.41 15.04
N GLU A 75 -12.12 -5.60 15.21
CA GLU A 75 -10.96 -6.06 14.44
C GLU A 75 -11.25 -6.11 12.93
N LEU A 76 -12.43 -6.59 12.55
CA LEU A 76 -12.86 -6.61 11.15
C LEU A 76 -12.99 -5.19 10.59
N ALA A 77 -13.58 -4.25 11.35
CA ALA A 77 -13.69 -2.86 10.94
C ALA A 77 -12.31 -2.21 10.73
N LEU A 78 -11.37 -2.43 11.66
CA LEU A 78 -9.99 -1.95 11.53
C LEU A 78 -9.29 -2.55 10.31
N SER A 79 -9.46 -3.86 10.09
CA SER A 79 -8.87 -4.56 8.94
C SER A 79 -9.45 -4.05 7.63
N GLN A 80 -10.75 -3.75 7.60
CA GLN A 80 -11.43 -3.20 6.44
C GLN A 80 -10.97 -1.78 6.12
N GLU A 81 -10.80 -0.92 7.14
CA GLU A 81 -10.24 0.43 6.97
C GLU A 81 -8.80 0.37 6.44
N ALA A 82 -7.96 -0.50 7.00
CA ALA A 82 -6.59 -0.70 6.54
C ALA A 82 -6.54 -1.17 5.07
N LEU A 83 -7.37 -2.14 4.70
CA LEU A 83 -7.46 -2.63 3.33
C LEU A 83 -7.95 -1.55 2.36
N GLN A 84 -8.91 -0.72 2.78
CA GLN A 84 -9.42 0.38 1.95
C GLN A 84 -8.33 1.43 1.70
N GLU A 85 -7.49 1.72 2.70
CA GLU A 85 -6.36 2.63 2.53
C GLU A 85 -5.27 2.02 1.63
N GLU A 86 -4.92 0.75 1.83
CA GLU A 86 -3.99 0.04 0.96
C GLU A 86 -4.48 0.03 -0.51
N GLN A 87 -5.78 -0.16 -0.73
CA GLN A 87 -6.37 -0.12 -2.05
C GLN A 87 -6.30 1.27 -2.69
N ARG A 88 -6.54 2.34 -1.92
CA ARG A 88 -6.38 3.73 -2.40
C ARG A 88 -4.94 4.01 -2.80
N VAL A 89 -3.98 3.60 -1.97
CA VAL A 89 -2.55 3.76 -2.26
C VAL A 89 -2.18 2.97 -3.51
N CYS A 90 -2.62 1.71 -3.64
CA CYS A 90 -2.41 0.91 -4.85
C CYS A 90 -2.96 1.62 -6.10
N GLN A 91 -4.17 2.16 -6.04
CA GLN A 91 -4.76 2.91 -7.16
C GLN A 91 -3.94 4.15 -7.52
N ALA A 92 -3.56 4.96 -6.53
CA ALA A 92 -2.74 6.15 -6.76
C ALA A 92 -1.37 5.81 -7.35
N THR A 93 -0.71 4.77 -6.85
CA THR A 93 0.58 4.30 -7.40
C THR A 93 0.44 3.77 -8.82
N GLN A 94 -0.68 3.11 -9.15
CA GLN A 94 -0.96 2.66 -10.51
C GLN A 94 -1.13 3.82 -11.49
N GLU A 95 -1.87 4.86 -11.09
CA GLU A 95 -2.03 6.08 -11.90
C GLU A 95 -0.69 6.80 -12.10
N GLN A 96 0.12 6.92 -11.03
CA GLN A 96 1.47 7.48 -11.13
C GLN A 96 2.37 6.66 -12.05
N LEU A 97 2.29 5.33 -11.99
CA LEU A 97 3.06 4.45 -12.87
C LEU A 97 2.66 4.64 -14.34
N GLN A 98 1.36 4.75 -14.63
CA GLN A 98 0.88 5.02 -15.98
C GLN A 98 1.34 6.40 -16.49
N ALA A 99 1.29 7.44 -15.65
CA ALA A 99 1.80 8.76 -16.00
C ALA A 99 3.31 8.72 -16.28
N CYS A 100 4.09 8.05 -15.42
CA CYS A 100 5.53 7.87 -15.59
C CYS A 100 5.88 7.10 -16.87
N GLN A 101 5.10 6.07 -17.22
CA GLN A 101 5.26 5.34 -18.47
C GLN A 101 4.99 6.22 -19.69
N SER A 102 3.92 7.02 -19.66
CA SER A 102 3.63 7.96 -20.76
C SER A 102 4.74 9.00 -20.94
N GLU A 103 5.21 9.60 -19.84
CA GLU A 103 6.32 10.56 -19.89
C GLU A 103 7.62 9.93 -20.37
N ARG A 104 7.89 8.67 -19.98
CA ARG A 104 9.04 7.92 -20.48
C ARG A 104 8.97 7.73 -21.99
N GLU A 105 7.83 7.32 -22.55
CA GLU A 105 7.69 7.15 -23.99
C GLU A 105 7.81 8.48 -24.74
N LYS A 106 7.19 9.57 -24.24
CA LYS A 106 7.38 10.92 -24.82
C LYS A 106 8.85 11.34 -24.81
N THR A 107 9.55 11.12 -23.69
CA THR A 107 10.97 11.48 -23.56
C THR A 107 11.82 10.65 -24.54
N LYS A 108 11.49 9.38 -24.73
CA LYS A 108 12.16 8.49 -25.68
C LYS A 108 11.95 8.94 -27.12
N GLU A 109 10.72 9.31 -27.50
CA GLU A 109 10.41 9.86 -28.82
C GLU A 109 11.14 11.19 -29.05
N ALA A 110 11.14 12.09 -28.06
CA ALA A 110 11.88 13.34 -28.11
C ALA A 110 13.38 13.09 -28.30
N LEU A 111 13.97 12.16 -27.52
CA LEU A 111 15.38 11.80 -27.64
C LEU A 111 15.72 11.23 -29.02
N GLN A 112 14.87 10.37 -29.58
CA GLN A 112 15.04 9.86 -30.94
C GLN A 112 14.99 10.99 -31.98
N SER A 113 14.10 11.96 -31.81
CA SER A 113 14.01 13.10 -32.72
C SER A 113 15.28 13.97 -32.66
N GLU A 114 15.82 14.21 -31.47
CA GLU A 114 17.08 14.94 -31.26
C GLU A 114 18.29 14.18 -31.84
N GLU A 115 18.33 12.86 -31.69
CA GLU A 115 19.37 12.02 -32.30
C GLU A 115 19.34 12.07 -33.83
N VAL A 116 18.15 12.01 -34.43
CA VAL A 116 17.98 12.19 -35.89
C VAL A 116 18.39 13.59 -36.32
N GLN A 117 18.05 14.63 -35.56
CA GLN A 117 18.49 15.99 -35.86
C GLN A 117 20.01 16.12 -35.79
N ARG A 118 20.63 15.57 -34.75
CA ARG A 118 22.08 15.57 -34.57
C ARG A 118 22.78 14.88 -35.74
N THR A 119 22.37 13.66 -36.08
CA THR A 119 22.96 12.91 -37.21
C THR A 119 22.77 13.66 -38.54
N THR A 120 21.62 14.30 -38.75
CA THR A 120 21.37 15.15 -39.92
C THR A 120 22.33 16.35 -39.96
N LEU A 121 22.56 17.02 -38.83
CA LEU A 121 23.48 18.14 -38.73
C LEU A 121 24.93 17.71 -38.96
N GLU A 122 25.36 16.59 -38.37
CA GLU A 122 26.68 16.00 -38.59
C GLU A 122 26.89 15.66 -40.07
N GLN A 123 25.88 15.07 -40.72
CA GLN A 123 25.95 14.73 -42.15
C GLN A 123 26.00 15.97 -43.04
N ARG A 124 25.24 17.03 -42.71
CA ARG A 124 25.33 18.33 -43.40
C ARG A 124 26.71 18.94 -43.23
N LEU A 125 27.25 18.96 -42.02
CA LEU A 125 28.58 19.49 -41.75
C LEU A 125 29.65 18.74 -42.54
N SER A 126 29.58 17.40 -42.58
CA SER A 126 30.48 16.57 -43.40
C SER A 126 30.36 16.92 -44.88
N SER A 127 29.14 17.05 -45.41
CA SER A 127 28.92 17.41 -46.82
C SER A 127 29.47 18.79 -47.16
N MET A 128 29.31 19.76 -46.24
CA MET A 128 29.88 21.10 -46.40
C MET A 128 31.41 21.05 -46.38
N TRP A 129 31.98 20.27 -45.47
CA TRP A 129 33.42 20.06 -45.42
C TRP A 129 33.96 19.43 -46.70
N ASP A 130 33.31 18.39 -47.24
CA ASP A 130 33.71 17.74 -48.49
C ASP A 130 33.58 18.68 -49.70
N ALA A 131 32.54 19.54 -49.73
CA ALA A 131 32.39 20.55 -50.78
C ALA A 131 33.44 21.67 -50.67
N LEU A 132 33.85 22.02 -49.46
CA LEU A 132 34.91 23.01 -49.19
C LEU A 132 36.31 22.42 -49.33
N LYS A 133 36.46 21.10 -49.20
CA LYS A 133 37.76 20.41 -49.24
C LYS A 133 38.59 20.79 -50.46
N PRO A 134 38.09 20.85 -51.70
CA PRO A 134 38.88 21.29 -52.86
C PRO A 134 39.38 22.75 -52.78
N ILE A 135 38.71 23.61 -52.02
CA ILE A 135 39.14 25.00 -51.79
C ILE A 135 40.32 25.03 -50.80
N PHE A 136 40.37 24.08 -49.87
CA PHE A 136 41.37 24.00 -48.81
C PHE A 136 42.44 22.91 -49.02
N THR A 137 42.25 21.99 -49.95
CA THR A 137 43.21 20.93 -50.29
C THR A 137 43.72 21.11 -51.71
N CYS A 138 45.03 21.29 -51.78
CA CYS A 138 45.76 21.40 -53.03
C CYS A 138 46.03 20.01 -53.63
N PRO A 139 45.54 19.72 -54.84
CA PRO A 139 45.71 18.41 -55.47
C PRO A 139 47.11 18.17 -56.05
N LEU A 140 47.95 19.21 -56.18
CA LEU A 140 49.34 19.08 -56.62
C LEU A 140 50.28 19.41 -55.46
N THR A 141 51.07 18.42 -55.07
CA THR A 141 51.98 18.42 -53.92
C THR A 141 53.07 19.49 -53.96
N ASP A 142 53.22 20.26 -55.06
CA ASP A 142 54.33 21.21 -55.24
C ASP A 142 53.97 22.62 -55.75
N ASN A 143 52.71 22.94 -56.09
CA ASN A 143 52.40 24.19 -56.82
C ASN A 143 51.08 24.86 -56.41
N CYS A 144 50.82 25.03 -55.12
CA CYS A 144 49.48 25.41 -54.70
C CYS A 144 49.50 26.20 -53.38
N CYS A 145 48.82 27.35 -53.37
CA CYS A 145 48.85 28.32 -52.28
C CYS A 145 47.46 28.52 -51.66
N PRO A 146 47.38 28.94 -50.37
CA PRO A 146 46.10 29.27 -49.76
C PRO A 146 45.34 30.32 -50.58
N VAL A 147 44.02 30.32 -50.50
CA VAL A 147 43.18 31.30 -51.22
C VAL A 147 43.61 32.73 -50.89
N GLY A 148 43.88 33.54 -51.91
CA GLY A 148 44.35 34.92 -51.76
C GLY A 148 45.88 35.07 -51.71
N TRP A 149 46.63 33.98 -51.80
CA TRP A 149 48.09 33.97 -51.90
C TRP A 149 48.53 33.69 -53.35
N ILE A 150 49.62 34.32 -53.76
CA ILE A 150 50.18 34.22 -55.11
C ILE A 150 51.29 33.19 -55.10
N LEU A 151 51.18 32.15 -55.91
CA LEU A 151 52.25 31.18 -56.10
C LEU A 151 53.33 31.78 -57.01
N ASN A 152 54.57 31.75 -56.55
CA ASN A 152 55.75 31.99 -57.39
C ASN A 152 56.81 30.91 -57.10
N GLU A 153 57.16 30.14 -58.14
CA GLU A 153 58.01 28.96 -58.05
C GLU A 153 57.57 27.96 -56.96
N ARG A 154 58.29 27.87 -55.84
CA ARG A 154 58.02 26.98 -54.70
C ARG A 154 57.54 27.72 -53.46
N SER A 155 57.18 29.00 -53.58
CA SER A 155 56.79 29.83 -52.44
C SER A 155 55.50 30.59 -52.69
N CYS A 156 54.72 30.76 -51.62
CA CYS A 156 53.46 31.48 -51.62
C CYS A 156 53.65 32.87 -51.04
N PHE A 157 53.21 33.89 -51.76
CA PHE A 157 53.35 35.28 -51.37
C PHE A 157 51.98 35.89 -51.08
N TYR A 158 51.85 36.52 -49.91
CA TYR A 158 50.69 37.33 -49.55
C TYR A 158 51.06 38.79 -49.61
N ILE A 159 50.28 39.56 -50.36
CA ILE A 159 50.45 41.01 -50.45
C ILE A 159 49.37 41.65 -49.57
N SER A 160 49.80 42.26 -48.46
CA SER A 160 48.90 43.03 -47.61
C SER A 160 48.66 44.42 -48.22
N TYR A 161 47.40 44.83 -48.34
CA TYR A 161 47.03 46.17 -48.80
C TYR A 161 47.06 47.23 -47.70
N VAL A 162 47.39 46.84 -46.47
CA VAL A 162 47.46 47.74 -45.31
C VAL A 162 48.91 48.07 -45.01
N GLU A 163 49.25 49.36 -45.07
CA GLU A 163 50.57 49.86 -44.69
C GLU A 163 50.82 49.64 -43.20
N ARG A 164 51.99 49.07 -42.89
CA ARG A 164 52.44 48.78 -41.52
C ARG A 164 53.93 49.07 -41.41
N THR A 165 54.40 49.28 -40.19
CA THR A 165 55.84 49.31 -39.94
C THR A 165 56.47 47.94 -40.19
N TRP A 166 57.79 47.88 -40.30
CA TRP A 166 58.51 46.64 -40.57
C TRP A 166 58.24 45.55 -39.52
N GLU A 167 58.30 45.91 -38.24
CA GLU A 167 58.05 45.00 -37.12
C GLU A 167 56.61 44.49 -37.09
N GLU A 168 55.64 45.38 -37.30
CA GLU A 168 54.22 45.03 -37.40
C GLU A 168 53.94 44.11 -38.60
N SER A 169 54.62 44.34 -39.72
CA SER A 169 54.51 43.49 -40.92
C SER A 169 55.04 42.09 -40.63
N GLN A 170 56.20 41.97 -39.97
CA GLN A 170 56.76 40.68 -39.58
C GLN A 170 55.84 39.92 -38.61
N ASN A 171 55.29 40.61 -37.61
CA ASN A 171 54.36 40.01 -36.66
C ASN A 171 53.05 39.56 -37.34
N HIS A 172 52.57 40.33 -38.32
CA HIS A 172 51.39 39.96 -39.09
C HIS A 172 51.62 38.71 -39.94
N CYS A 173 52.74 38.61 -40.66
CA CYS A 173 53.11 37.39 -41.39
C CYS A 173 53.15 36.18 -40.46
N LYS A 174 53.78 36.30 -39.28
CA LYS A 174 53.82 35.21 -38.28
C LYS A 174 52.43 34.78 -37.80
N SER A 175 51.48 35.72 -37.67
CA SER A 175 50.09 35.40 -37.29
C SER A 175 49.34 34.58 -38.35
N LEU A 176 49.78 34.65 -39.62
CA LEU A 176 49.28 33.88 -40.74
C LEU A 176 50.07 32.58 -40.96
N SER A 177 50.93 32.19 -40.01
CA SER A 177 51.86 31.06 -40.13
C SER A 177 52.83 31.20 -41.32
N SER A 178 53.29 32.43 -41.61
CA SER A 178 54.26 32.74 -42.65
C SER A 178 55.38 33.67 -42.16
N ASP A 179 56.37 33.93 -43.02
CA ASP A 179 57.44 34.90 -42.77
C ASP A 179 57.36 36.10 -43.72
N LEU A 180 58.01 37.21 -43.35
CA LEU A 180 58.10 38.39 -44.19
C LEU A 180 58.93 38.06 -45.44
N ALA A 181 58.41 38.36 -46.62
CA ALA A 181 59.04 37.98 -47.88
C ALA A 181 60.44 38.61 -48.03
N THR A 182 61.41 37.77 -48.37
CA THR A 182 62.79 38.19 -48.68
C THR A 182 63.08 37.96 -50.15
N PHE A 183 63.63 38.97 -50.82
CA PHE A 183 64.17 38.82 -52.16
C PHE A 183 65.67 38.63 -52.03
N ASN A 184 66.18 37.50 -52.52
CA ASN A 184 67.62 37.33 -52.72
C ASN A 184 67.91 37.66 -54.18
N ASP A 185 68.78 38.64 -54.42
CA ASP A 185 69.37 38.83 -55.75
C ASP A 185 70.29 37.64 -56.05
N ILE A 186 70.23 37.14 -57.29
CA ILE A 186 71.02 35.99 -57.79
C ILE A 186 72.52 36.27 -57.70
#